data_AF-A0A109LNF9-F1
#
_entry.id   AF-A0A109LNF9-F1
#
_cell.length_a   1.000
_cell.length_b   1.000
_cell.length_c   1.000
_cell.angle_alpha   90.00
_cell.angle_beta   90.00
_cell.angle_gamma   90.00
#
_symmetry.space_group_name_H-M   'P 1'
#
loop_
_entity.id
_entity.type
_entity.pdbx_description
1 polymer ?
#
loop_
_entity_poly.entity_id
_entity_poly.type
_entity_poly.pdbx_seq_one_letter_code
_entity_poly.pdbx_strand_id
1 'polypeptide(L)'
;MADIALHWLFERGHAADLILAVLFCEALWLRTRCWDWKPIFTLLGTAALIVLGLRAALVGAPWYWIALPLALSFPLHVMDLKARMPPAQ
;
A
#
# COMPACT_ATOMS: atom_id res chain seq x y z
N MET A 1 -1.01 6.40 -29.90
CA MET A 1 -1.05 5.17 -29.07
C MET A 1 -0.48 5.40 -27.68
N ALA A 2 0.71 6.02 -27.56
CA ALA A 2 1.30 6.35 -26.26
C ALA A 2 0.41 7.26 -25.38
N ASP A 3 -0.27 8.26 -25.95
CA ASP A 3 -1.13 9.18 -25.19
C ASP A 3 -2.34 8.49 -24.56
N ILE A 4 -2.96 7.56 -25.30
CA ILE A 4 -4.08 6.75 -24.79
C ILE A 4 -3.62 5.87 -23.62
N ALA A 5 -2.43 5.26 -23.74
CA ALA A 5 -1.86 4.44 -22.68
C ALA A 5 -1.48 5.27 -21.45
N LEU A 6 -0.87 6.45 -21.64
CA LEU A 6 -0.46 7.34 -20.54
C LEU A 6 -1.67 7.87 -19.76
N HIS A 7 -2.69 8.33 -20.47
CA HIS A 7 -3.94 8.82 -19.90
C HIS A 7 -4.67 7.71 -19.10
N TRP A 8 -4.73 6.49 -19.65
CA TRP A 8 -5.35 5.36 -18.95
C TRP A 8 -4.56 4.96 -17.69
N LEU A 9 -3.23 4.90 -17.78
CA LEU A 9 -2.39 4.42 -16.69
C LEU A 9 -2.27 5.45 -15.54
N PHE A 10 -2.03 6.72 -15.87
CA PHE A 10 -1.70 7.75 -14.89
C PHE A 10 -2.88 8.66 -14.54
N GLU A 11 -3.60 9.20 -15.52
CA GLU A 11 -4.71 10.13 -15.23
C GLU A 11 -5.91 9.45 -14.57
N ARG A 12 -6.18 8.18 -14.88
CA ARG A 12 -7.24 7.42 -14.20
C ARG A 12 -6.79 6.72 -12.91
N GLY A 13 -5.51 6.80 -12.57
CA GLY A 13 -4.94 6.17 -11.37
C GLY A 13 -4.80 4.65 -11.45
N HIS A 14 -4.90 4.02 -12.63
CA HIS A 14 -4.75 2.57 -12.79
C HIS A 14 -3.35 2.05 -12.47
N ALA A 15 -2.32 2.91 -12.54
CA ALA A 15 -1.00 2.60 -12.01
C ALA A 15 -1.06 2.16 -10.53
N ALA A 16 -1.89 2.82 -9.71
CA ALA A 16 -2.06 2.46 -8.31
C ALA A 16 -2.81 1.12 -8.17
N ASP A 17 -3.80 0.84 -9.02
CA ASP A 17 -4.50 -0.45 -9.06
C ASP A 17 -3.54 -1.62 -9.35
N LEU A 18 -2.61 -1.42 -10.29
CA LEU A 18 -1.58 -2.42 -10.60
C LEU A 18 -0.67 -2.69 -9.41
N ILE A 19 -0.21 -1.64 -8.72
CA ILE A 19 0.63 -1.81 -7.53
C ILE A 19 -0.16 -2.51 -6.42
N LEU A 20 -1.42 -2.17 -6.19
CA LEU A 20 -2.27 -2.89 -5.23
C LEU A 20 -2.42 -4.37 -5.59
N ALA A 21 -2.57 -4.70 -6.87
CA ALA A 21 -2.62 -6.08 -7.33
C ALA A 21 -1.29 -6.82 -7.08
N VAL A 22 -0.15 -6.17 -7.31
CA VAL A 22 1.17 -6.73 -7.01
C VAL A 22 1.33 -6.99 -5.51
N LEU A 23 0.97 -6.03 -4.65
CA LEU A 23 1.01 -6.19 -3.19
C LEU A 23 0.10 -7.32 -2.71
N PHE A 24 -1.08 -7.46 -3.31
CA PHE A 24 -1.98 -8.58 -3.01
C PHE A 24 -1.37 -9.92 -3.41
N CYS A 25 -0.82 -10.02 -4.63
CA CYS A 25 -0.10 -11.21 -5.08
C CYS A 25 1.11 -11.54 -4.20
N GLU A 26 1.85 -10.54 -3.75
CA GLU A 26 2.97 -10.69 -2.83
C GLU A 26 2.49 -11.21 -1.46
N ALA A 27 1.39 -10.67 -0.92
CA ALA A 27 0.81 -11.16 0.32
C ALA A 27 0.41 -12.64 0.22
N LEU A 28 -0.22 -13.04 -0.89
CA LEU A 28 -0.56 -14.44 -1.17
C LEU A 28 0.70 -15.30 -1.30
N TRP A 29 1.71 -14.85 -2.03
CA TRP A 29 2.98 -15.57 -2.15
C TRP A 29 3.64 -15.74 -0.78
N LEU A 30 3.83 -14.68 0.00
CA LEU A 30 4.40 -14.77 1.35
C LEU A 30 3.61 -15.73 2.23
N ARG A 31 2.29 -15.76 2.09
CA ARG A 31 1.43 -16.72 2.79
C ARG A 31 1.73 -18.17 2.41
N THR A 32 1.95 -18.47 1.12
CA THR A 32 2.40 -19.81 0.68
C THR A 32 3.80 -20.19 1.18
N ARG A 33 4.59 -19.21 1.63
CA ARG A 33 5.92 -19.42 2.22
C ARG A 33 5.91 -19.50 3.74
N CYS A 34 4.75 -19.74 4.34
CA CYS A 34 4.56 -19.89 5.79
C CYS A 34 4.97 -18.67 6.62
N TRP A 35 4.97 -17.46 6.04
CA TRP A 35 5.15 -16.25 6.82
C TRP A 35 3.94 -16.03 7.75
N ASP A 36 4.23 -15.48 8.93
CA ASP A 36 3.21 -15.06 9.88
C ASP A 36 2.39 -13.87 9.34
N TRP A 37 1.11 -13.83 9.71
CA TRP A 37 0.21 -12.76 9.27
C TRP A 37 0.60 -11.37 9.79
N LYS A 38 1.22 -11.30 10.97
CA LYS A 38 1.63 -10.03 11.58
C LYS A 38 2.61 -9.24 10.69
N PRO A 39 3.79 -9.77 10.32
CA PRO A 39 4.74 -9.06 9.47
C PRO A 39 4.21 -8.79 8.05
N ILE A 40 3.38 -9.70 7.49
CA ILE A 40 2.71 -9.46 6.21
C ILE A 40 1.79 -8.24 6.32
N PHE A 41 0.95 -8.19 7.35
CA PHE A 41 -0.02 -7.12 7.53
C PHE A 41 0.63 -5.77 7.85
N THR A 42 1.66 -5.72 8.69
CA THR A 42 2.31 -4.45 9.04
C THR A 42 3.11 -3.88 7.86
N LEU A 43 3.86 -4.71 7.14
CA LEU A 43 4.67 -4.24 6.01
C LEU A 43 3.82 -3.98 4.76
N LEU A 44 3.08 -4.98 4.26
CA LEU A 44 2.29 -4.83 3.04
C LEU A 44 1.03 -3.98 3.28
N GLY A 45 0.46 -4.01 4.48
CA GLY A 45 -0.66 -3.13 4.83
C GLY A 45 -0.25 -1.65 4.83
N THR A 46 0.95 -1.32 5.32
CA THR A 46 1.48 0.06 5.19
C THR A 46 1.61 0.46 3.72
N ALA A 47 2.23 -0.38 2.89
CA ALA A 47 2.39 -0.11 1.46
C ALA A 47 1.03 0.06 0.76
N ALA A 48 0.07 -0.83 1.04
CA ALA A 48 -1.26 -0.79 0.44
C ALA A 48 -2.02 0.48 0.83
N LEU A 49 -1.95 0.92 2.08
CA LEU A 49 -2.58 2.16 2.53
C LEU A 49 -1.99 3.39 1.83
N ILE A 50 -0.67 3.48 1.69
CA ILE A 50 -0.04 4.60 0.98
C ILE A 50 -0.51 4.63 -0.48
N VAL A 51 -0.56 3.46 -1.14
CA VAL A 51 -1.00 3.37 -2.54
C VAL A 51 -2.49 3.66 -2.70
N LEU A 52 -3.33 3.29 -1.73
CA LEU A 52 -4.75 3.70 -1.69
C LEU A 52 -4.92 5.22 -1.57
N GLY A 53 -4.13 5.86 -0.70
CA GLY A 53 -4.12 7.32 -0.57
C GLY A 53 -3.66 8.01 -1.86
N LEU A 54 -2.60 7.48 -2.50
CA LEU A 54 -2.14 7.93 -3.81
C LEU A 54 -3.25 7.80 -4.87
N ARG A 55 -3.92 6.64 -4.93
CA ARG A 55 -5.01 6.41 -5.88
C ARG A 55 -6.13 7.43 -5.67
N ALA A 56 -6.54 7.66 -4.42
CA ALA A 56 -7.55 8.65 -4.08
C ALA A 56 -7.15 10.06 -4.55
N ALA A 57 -5.87 10.43 -4.41
CA ALA A 57 -5.35 11.70 -4.91
C ALA A 57 -5.37 11.79 -6.45
N LEU A 58 -4.98 10.72 -7.15
CA LEU A 58 -4.95 10.70 -8.63
C LEU A 58 -6.34 10.83 -9.25
N VAL A 59 -7.37 10.26 -8.63
CA VAL A 59 -8.76 10.33 -9.15
C VAL A 59 -9.53 11.56 -8.67
N GLY A 60 -8.88 12.49 -7.96
CA GLY A 60 -9.52 13.69 -7.42
C GLY A 60 -10.57 13.38 -6.34
N ALA A 61 -10.39 12.31 -5.56
CA ALA A 61 -11.31 11.97 -4.49
C ALA A 61 -11.31 13.03 -3.37
N PRO A 62 -12.40 13.11 -2.58
CA PRO A 62 -12.44 13.98 -1.40
C PRO A 62 -11.27 13.75 -0.45
N TRP A 63 -10.77 14.83 0.16
CA TRP A 63 -9.54 14.83 0.97
C TRP A 63 -9.50 13.77 2.08
N TYR A 64 -10.64 13.43 2.68
CA TYR A 64 -10.71 12.44 3.75
C TYR A 64 -10.38 11.02 3.26
N TRP A 65 -10.64 10.69 1.99
CA TRP A 65 -10.22 9.42 1.38
C TRP A 65 -8.71 9.33 1.13
N ILE A 66 -8.02 10.47 1.13
CA ILE A 66 -6.55 10.53 1.04
C ILE A 66 -5.96 10.50 2.45
N ALA A 67 -6.50 11.33 3.35
CA ALA A 67 -6.00 11.50 4.70
C ALA A 67 -6.17 10.23 5.55
N LEU A 68 -7.31 9.55 5.46
CA LEU A 68 -7.60 8.35 6.26
C LEU A 68 -6.58 7.22 6.03
N PRO A 69 -6.31 6.77 4.79
CA PRO A 69 -5.32 5.71 4.58
C PRO A 69 -3.90 6.16 4.92
N LEU A 70 -3.52 7.42 4.65
CA LEU A 70 -2.22 7.96 5.07
C LEU A 70 -2.08 7.96 6.59
N ALA A 71 -3.09 8.40 7.33
CA ALA A 71 -3.09 8.41 8.78
C ALA A 71 -2.99 6.99 9.35
N LEU A 72 -3.66 6.02 8.76
CA LEU A 72 -3.59 4.61 9.15
C LEU A 72 -2.26 3.93 8.77
N SER A 73 -1.56 4.42 7.74
CA SER A 73 -0.25 3.86 7.37
C SER A 73 0.81 4.13 8.45
N PHE A 74 0.71 5.25 9.16
CA PHE A 74 1.66 5.62 10.21
C PHE A 74 1.71 4.60 11.38
N PRO A 75 0.60 4.27 12.07
CA PRO A 75 0.65 3.29 13.15
C PRO A 75 1.09 1.91 12.65
N LEU A 76 0.72 1.48 11.45
CA LEU A 76 1.22 0.22 10.88
C LEU A 76 2.72 0.23 10.66
N HIS A 77 3.27 1.34 10.18
CA HIS A 77 4.71 1.51 9.98
C HIS A 77 5.46 1.44 11.31
N VAL A 78 4.93 2.10 12.35
CA VAL A 78 5.50 2.04 13.70
C VAL A 78 5.46 0.62 14.27
N MET A 79 4.38 -0.12 14.05
CA MET A 79 4.27 -1.53 14.47
C MET A 79 5.31 -2.40 13.78
N ASP A 80 5.54 -2.22 12.48
CA ASP A 80 6.56 -2.93 11.72
C ASP A 80 7.98 -2.63 12.26
N LEU A 81 8.29 -1.35 12.49
CA LEU A 81 9.58 -0.95 13.07
C LEU A 81 9.80 -1.58 14.46
N LYS A 82 8.80 -1.53 15.33
CA LYS A 82 8.87 -2.13 16.67
C LYS A 82 9.10 -3.65 16.61
N ALA A 83 8.52 -4.34 15.63
CA ALA A 83 8.71 -5.78 15.46
C ALA A 83 10.13 -6.15 14.98
N ARG A 84 10.85 -5.21 14.34
CA ARG A 84 12.19 -5.41 13.79
C ARG A 84 13.30 -4.84 14.67
N MET A 85 12.97 -3.93 15.59
CA MET A 85 13.95 -3.36 16.50
C MET A 85 14.43 -4.41 17.52
N PRO A 86 15.75 -4.54 17.72
CA PRO A 86 16.27 -5.36 18.81
C PRO A 86 15.82 -4.77 20.17
N PRO A 87 15.69 -5.60 21.22
CA PRO A 87 15.39 -5.10 22.56
C PRO A 87 16.43 -4.06 22.97
N ALA A 88 15.98 -2.97 23.59
CA ALA A 88 16.87 -1.99 24.19
C ALA A 88 17.75 -2.71 25.23
N GLN A 89 19.07 -2.62 25.06
CA GLN A 89 20.06 -3.15 26.02
C GLN A 89 20.01 -2.36 27.32
#